data_AF-A0AA97H9T4-F1
#
_entry.id   AF-A0AA97H9T4-F1
#
_cell.length_a   1.000
_cell.length_b   1.000
_cell.length_c   1.000
_cell.angle_alpha   90.00
_cell.angle_beta   90.00
_cell.angle_gamma   90.00
#
_symmetry.space_group_name_H-M   'P 1'
#
loop_
_entity.id
_entity.type
_entity.pdbx_description
1 polymer ?
#
loop_
_entity_poly.entity_id
_entity_poly.type
_entity_poly.pdbx_seq_one_letter_code
_entity_poly.pdbx_strand_id
1 'polypeptide(L)' 'MQMLTGIDQSDYSKIENGKRYFTLEQLKRIAIVLETSMDYLAGLTDERKPYPRRKE' A
#
# COMPACT_ATOMS: atom_id res chain seq x y z
N MET A 1 4.63 -10.21 6.51
CA MET A 1 4.60 -8.93 5.80
C MET A 1 5.92 -8.56 5.12
N GLN A 2 7.08 -8.66 5.80
CA GLN A 2 8.41 -8.41 5.21
C GLN A 2 8.63 -9.10 3.85
N MET A 3 8.29 -10.39 3.74
CA MET A 3 8.42 -11.16 2.48
C MET A 3 7.42 -10.79 1.39
N LEU A 4 6.28 -10.16 1.73
CA LEU A 4 5.21 -9.84 0.79
C LEU A 4 5.28 -8.39 0.28
N THR A 5 5.78 -7.47 1.10
CA THR A 5 5.83 -6.03 0.78
C THR A 5 7.25 -5.49 0.69
N GLY A 6 8.26 -6.21 1.19
CA GLY A 6 9.65 -5.75 1.27
C GLY A 6 9.90 -4.69 2.35
N ILE A 7 8.94 -4.49 3.26
CA ILE A 7 9.03 -3.49 4.34
C ILE A 7 9.61 -4.15 5.59
N ASP A 8 10.70 -3.61 6.13
CA ASP A 8 11.28 -4.06 7.39
C ASP A 8 10.26 -3.96 8.54
N GLN A 9 10.31 -4.88 9.51
CA GLN A 9 9.37 -4.89 10.64
C GLN A 9 9.42 -3.59 11.45
N SER A 10 10.60 -2.97 11.56
CA SER A 10 10.78 -1.69 12.25
C SER A 10 10.11 -0.54 11.48
N ASP A 11 10.12 -0.61 10.15
CA ASP A 11 9.43 0.35 9.29
C ASP A 11 7.92 0.13 9.31
N TYR A 12 7.45 -1.11 9.34
CA TYR A 12 6.04 -1.43 9.50
C TYR A 12 5.48 -0.86 10.81
N SER A 13 6.19 -1.05 11.93
CA SER A 13 5.82 -0.48 13.22
C SER A 13 5.75 1.05 13.19
N LYS A 14 6.67 1.73 12.50
CA LYS A 14 6.61 3.19 12.34
C LYS A 14 5.43 3.63 11.48
N ILE A 15 5.05 2.85 10.47
CA ILE A 15 3.90 3.13 9.62
C ILE A 15 2.59 3.00 10.39
N GLU A 16 2.41 1.92 11.17
CA GLU A 16 1.21 1.75 12.01
C GLU A 16 1.08 2.83 13.09
N ASN A 17 2.20 3.33 13.60
CA ASN A 17 2.23 4.44 14.55
C ASN A 17 2.16 5.83 13.89
N GLY A 18 1.95 5.91 12.56
CA GLY A 18 1.85 7.18 11.82
C GLY A 18 3.16 7.99 11.76
N LYS A 19 4.29 7.39 12.14
CA LYS A 19 5.63 8.03 12.17
C LYS A 19 6.36 7.95 10.83
N ARG A 20 5.86 7.16 9.88
CA ARG A 20 6.44 6.98 8.55
C ARG A 20 5.33 6.67 7.54
N TYR A 21 5.37 7.29 6.38
CA TYR A 21 4.47 6.97 5.27
C TYR A 21 5.10 5.93 4.35
N PHE A 22 4.28 5.16 3.63
CA PHE A 22 4.75 4.28 2.57
C PHE A 22 5.45 5.08 1.47
N THR A 23 6.53 4.55 0.90
CA THR A 23 7.04 5.08 -0.36
C THR A 23 6.05 4.78 -1.50
N LEU A 24 6.12 5.54 -2.58
CA LEU A 24 5.24 5.33 -3.74
C LEU A 24 5.35 3.89 -4.30
N GLU A 25 6.57 3.33 -4.33
CA GLU A 25 6.79 1.94 -4.77
C GLU A 25 6.18 0.91 -3.81
N GLN A 26 6.31 1.13 -2.49
CA GLN A 26 5.69 0.26 -1.49
C GLN A 26 4.16 0.30 -1.61
N LEU A 27 3.59 1.50 -1.72
CA LEU A 27 2.15 1.68 -1.88
C LEU A 27 1.64 0.99 -3.15
N LYS A 28 2.37 1.13 -4.26
CA LYS A 28 2.04 0.46 -5.53
C LYS A 28 2.10 -1.07 -5.40
N ARG A 29 3.13 -1.63 -4.77
CA ARG A 29 3.23 -3.08 -4.54
C ARG A 29 2.10 -3.60 -3.67
N ILE A 30 1.80 -2.90 -2.58
CA ILE A 30 0.70 -3.26 -1.67
C ILE A 30 -0.64 -3.22 -2.41
N ALA A 31 -0.91 -2.18 -3.19
CA ALA A 31 -2.12 -2.06 -4.00
C ALA A 31 -2.29 -3.23 -4.98
N ILE A 32 -1.18 -3.68 -5.60
CA ILE A 32 -1.18 -4.82 -6.52
C ILE A 32 -1.46 -6.13 -5.79
N VAL A 33 -0.74 -6.38 -4.68
CA VAL A 33 -0.81 -7.65 -3.90
C VAL A 33 -2.15 -7.80 -3.18
N LEU A 34 -2.69 -6.72 -2.62
CA LEU A 34 -3.96 -6.71 -1.92
C LEU A 34 -5.17 -6.45 -2.84
N GLU A 35 -4.94 -6.36 -4.15
CA GLU A 35 -5.96 -6.08 -5.16
C GLU A 35 -6.87 -4.90 -4.79
N THR A 36 -6.27 -3.80 -4.35
CA THR A 36 -6.98 -2.61 -3.84
C THR A 36 -6.48 -1.32 -4.51
N SER A 37 -7.24 -0.23 -4.39
CA SER A 37 -6.85 1.08 -4.92
C SER A 37 -5.79 1.75 -4.03
N MET A 38 -4.89 2.52 -4.63
CA MET A 38 -3.98 3.37 -3.85
C MET A 38 -4.73 4.46 -3.09
N ASP A 39 -5.83 4.97 -3.63
CA ASP A 39 -6.67 5.97 -2.97
C ASP A 39 -7.23 5.42 -1.65
N TYR A 40 -7.64 4.14 -1.63
CA TYR A 40 -8.11 3.47 -0.43
C TYR A 40 -6.98 3.31 0.60
N LEU A 41 -5.79 2.88 0.15
CA LEU A 41 -4.63 2.76 1.04
C LEU A 41 -4.14 4.11 1.60
N ALA A 42 -4.34 5.19 0.84
CA ALA A 42 -4.00 6.56 1.26
C ALA A 42 -5.11 7.24 2.08
N GLY A 43 -6.26 6.59 2.29
CA GLY A 43 -7.40 7.16 3.01
C GLY A 43 -8.10 8.30 2.26
N LEU A 44 -7.94 8.38 0.93
CA LEU A 44 -8.60 9.37 0.08
C LEU A 44 -10.02 8.94 -0.33
N THR A 45 -10.33 7.64 -0.21
CA THR A 45 -11.64 7.06 -0.50
C THR A 45 -11.90 5.85 0.37
N ASP A 46 -13.17 5.58 0.66
CA ASP A 46 -13.62 4.32 1.28
C ASP A 46 -13.78 3.18 0.25
N GLU A 47 -13.67 3.49 -1.05
CA GLU A 47 -13.83 2.51 -2.13
C GLU A 47 -12.55 1.65 -2.30
N ARG A 48 -12.60 0.42 -1.79
CA ARG A 48 -11.50 -0.56 -1.87
C ARG A 48 -11.14 -0.97 -3.29
N LYS A 49 -12.09 -0.90 -4.22
CA LYS A 49 -11.95 -1.49 -5.55
C LYS A 49 -10.88 -0.71 -6.34
N PRO A 50 -9.86 -1.38 -6.89
CA PRO A 50 -8.88 -0.72 -7.74
C PRO A 50 -9.55 -0.27 -9.04
N TYR A 51 -9.08 0.85 -9.59
CA TYR A 51 -9.40 1.22 -10.97
C TYR A 51 -8.92 0.14 -11.95
N PRO A 52 -9.54 0.05 -13.15
CA PRO A 52 -9.07 -0.83 -14.20
C PRO A 52 -7.57 -0.66 -14.43
N ARG A 53 -6.82 -1.76 -14.30
CA ARG A 53 -5.37 -1.75 -14.52
C ARG A 53 -5.09 -1.48 -16.00
N ARG A 54 -3.97 -0.81 -16.27
CA ARG A 54 -3.49 -0.60 -17.64
C ARG A 54 -3.31 -1.97 -18.29
N LYS A 55 -3.94 -2.18 -19.44
CA LYS A 55 -3.67 -3.36 -20.28
C LYS A 55 -2.30 -3.14 -20.93
N GLU A 56 -1.41 -4.12 -20.82
CA GLU A 56 -0.17 -4.16 -21.63
C GLU A 56 -0.50 -4.30 -23.11
#